data_AF-A0A174DF60-F1
#
_entry.id   AF-A0A174DF60-F1
#
_cell.length_a   1.000
_cell.length_b   1.000
_cell.length_c   1.000
_cell.angle_alpha   90.00
_cell.angle_beta   90.00
_cell.angle_gamma   90.00
#
_symmetry.space_group_name_H-M   'P 1'
#
loop_
_entity.id
_entity.type
_entity.pdbx_description
1 polymer ?
#
loop_
_entity_poly.entity_id
_entity_poly.type
_entity_poly.pdbx_seq_one_letter_code
_entity_poly.pdbx_strand_id
1 'polypeptide(L)' 'MKQIDRVFLDDEGNKTCKDGDLVHWFTCMECNEHVIAKEVYKNQNVVCPFCKNKFKVRIYKNGRIDISIR' A
#
# COMPACT_ATOMS: atom_id res chain seq x y z
N MET A 1 18.31 -10.26 11.02
CA MET A 1 17.45 -9.11 10.67
C MET A 1 16.25 -9.66 9.92
N LYS A 2 15.02 -9.60 10.45
CA LYS A 2 13.84 -10.09 9.73
C LYS A 2 13.61 -9.15 8.55
N GLN A 3 13.68 -9.67 7.32
CA GLN A 3 13.42 -8.90 6.11
C GLN A 3 11.92 -8.55 6.11
N ILE A 4 11.58 -7.30 6.41
CA ILE A 4 10.19 -6.84 6.37
C ILE A 4 9.85 -6.62 4.90
N ASP A 5 8.77 -7.26 4.46
CA ASP A 5 8.24 -7.03 3.12
C ASP A 5 7.63 -5.63 3.02
N ARG A 6 8.01 -4.88 1.99
CA ARG A 6 7.54 -3.50 1.73
C ARG A 6 6.14 -3.47 1.11
N VAL A 7 5.50 -4.62 0.91
CA VAL A 7 4.14 -4.70 0.38
C VAL A 7 3.11 -4.27 1.42
N PHE A 8 2.25 -3.33 1.04
CA PHE A 8 1.03 -3.01 1.79
C PHE A 8 0.19 -4.28 2.01
N LEU A 9 -0.32 -4.45 3.22
CA LEU A 9 -1.17 -5.59 3.57
C LEU A 9 -2.64 -5.20 3.47
N ASP A 10 -3.55 -6.16 3.35
CA ASP A 10 -4.99 -5.93 3.55
C ASP A 10 -5.35 -5.95 5.05
N ASP A 11 -6.64 -5.80 5.36
CA ASP A 11 -7.14 -5.85 6.75
C ASP A 11 -6.92 -7.21 7.44
N GLU A 12 -6.73 -8.28 6.67
CA GLU A 12 -6.46 -9.63 7.16
C GLU A 12 -4.94 -9.91 7.31
N GLY A 13 -4.09 -8.98 6.86
CA GLY A 13 -2.64 -9.10 6.92
C GLY A 13 -2.02 -9.79 5.71
N ASN A 14 -2.78 -10.05 4.64
CA ASN A 14 -2.26 -10.63 3.41
C ASN A 14 -1.63 -9.56 2.52
N LYS A 15 -0.63 -9.93 1.72
CA LYS A 15 -0.01 -9.01 0.76
C LYS A 15 -1.00 -8.58 -0.32
N THR A 16 -1.07 -7.28 -0.58
CA THR A 16 -1.98 -6.71 -1.59
C THR A 16 -1.49 -6.91 -3.03
N CYS A 17 -0.21 -7.22 -3.23
CA CYS A 17 0.37 -7.54 -4.55
C CYS A 17 1.20 -8.83 -4.51
N LYS A 18 1.35 -9.45 -5.68
CA LYS A 18 2.15 -10.65 -5.93
C LYS A 18 3.19 -10.37 -7.02
N ASP A 19 4.16 -11.27 -7.18
CA ASP A 19 5.15 -11.16 -8.25
C ASP A 19 4.47 -11.11 -9.63
N GLY A 20 4.87 -10.14 -10.45
CA GLY A 20 4.30 -9.89 -11.77
C GLY A 20 3.10 -8.93 -11.78
N ASP A 21 2.58 -8.50 -10.63
CA ASP A 21 1.60 -7.43 -10.57
C ASP A 21 2.23 -6.08 -10.94
N LEU A 22 1.45 -5.23 -11.63
CA LEU A 22 1.76 -3.81 -11.70
C LEU A 22 1.60 -3.19 -10.31
N VAL A 23 2.60 -2.42 -9.88
CA VAL A 23 2.65 -1.81 -8.55
C VAL A 23 3.00 -0.34 -8.63
N HIS A 24 2.57 0.42 -7.63
CA HIS A 24 3.02 1.79 -7.37
C HIS A 24 3.77 1.86 -6.04
N TRP A 25 4.71 2.80 -5.97
CA TRP A 25 5.44 3.13 -4.74
C TRP A 25 4.71 4.24 -4.00
N PHE A 26 4.63 4.09 -2.67
CA PHE A 26 4.02 5.04 -1.77
C PHE A 26 4.94 5.27 -0.58
N THR A 27 4.85 6.47 -0.01
CA THR A 27 5.43 6.77 1.30
C THR A 27 4.31 6.72 2.33
N CYS A 28 4.50 5.92 3.38
CA CYS A 28 3.57 5.88 4.50
C CYS A 28 3.57 7.23 5.23
N MET A 29 2.41 7.89 5.34
CA MET A 29 2.31 9.22 5.94
C MET A 29 2.59 9.25 7.46
N GLU A 30 2.56 8.08 8.11
CA GLU A 30 2.70 7.95 9.57
C GLU A 30 4.14 7.65 10.01
N CYS A 31 4.86 6.83 9.24
CA CYS A 31 6.22 6.39 9.61
C CYS A 31 7.27 6.69 8.55
N ASN A 32 6.89 7.36 7.44
CA ASN A 32 7.75 7.72 6.32
C ASN A 32 8.46 6.55 5.60
N GLU A 33 8.09 5.30 5.91
CA GLU A 33 8.63 4.14 5.19
C GLU A 33 8.05 4.01 3.79
N HIS A 34 8.91 3.57 2.87
CA HIS A 34 8.52 3.27 1.50
C HIS A 34 7.88 1.88 1.40
N VAL A 35 6.69 1.85 0.80
CA VAL A 35 5.84 0.67 0.65
C VAL A 35 5.25 0.61 -0.75
N ILE A 36 4.91 -0.59 -1.23
CA ILE A 36 4.29 -0.80 -2.53
C ILE A 36 2.88 -1.33 -2.40
N ALA A 37 2.00 -0.93 -3.31
CA ALA A 37 0.66 -1.50 -3.46
C ALA A 37 0.36 -1.80 -4.93
N LYS A 38 -0.53 -2.76 -5.14
CA LYS A 38 -1.00 -3.12 -6.48
C LYS A 38 -1.68 -1.94 -7.17
N GLU A 39 -1.39 -1.79 -8.45
CA GLU A 39 -2.10 -0.85 -9.32
C GLU A 39 -3.51 -1.36 -9.63
N VAL A 40 -4.48 -0.96 -8.80
CA VAL A 40 -5.90 -1.14 -9.14
C VAL A 40 -6.64 0.20 -9.08
N TYR A 41 -7.43 0.45 -10.12
CA TYR A 41 -8.19 1.69 -10.32
C TYR A 41 -9.48 1.74 -9.49
N LYS A 42 -9.38 1.39 -8.21
CA LYS A 42 -10.46 1.39 -7.22
C LYS A 42 -9.91 1.72 -5.84
N ASN A 43 -10.80 1.99 -4.88
CA ASN A 43 -10.40 2.17 -3.49
C ASN A 43 -9.84 0.86 -2.92
N GLN A 44 -8.69 0.95 -2.26
CA GLN A 44 -8.04 -0.15 -1.55
C GLN A 44 -7.86 0.25 -0.10
N ASN A 45 -8.31 -0.62 0.81
CA ASN A 45 -7.94 -0.52 2.22
C ASN A 45 -6.62 -1.28 2.39
N VAL A 46 -5.63 -0.60 2.94
CA VAL A 46 -4.28 -1.17 3.11
C VAL A 46 -3.75 -0.90 4.50
N VAL A 47 -2.82 -1.74 4.94
CA VAL A 47 -2.17 -1.69 6.25
C VAL A 47 -0.66 -1.61 6.03
N CYS A 48 -0.02 -0.59 6.60
CA CYS A 48 1.43 -0.46 6.50
C CYS A 48 2.12 -1.62 7.24
N PRO A 49 3.03 -2.38 6.59
CA PRO A 49 3.70 -3.50 7.21
C PRO A 49 4.63 -3.06 8.37
N PHE A 50 5.07 -1.80 8.39
CA PHE A 50 5.99 -1.24 9.39
C PHE A 50 5.26 -0.73 10.64
N CYS A 51 4.38 0.25 10.51
CA CYS A 51 3.68 0.89 11.64
C CYS A 51 2.29 0.32 11.95
N LYS A 52 1.79 -0.60 11.11
CA LYS A 52 0.44 -1.20 11.22
C LYS A 52 -0.75 -0.23 11.13
N ASN A 53 -0.50 1.04 10.81
CA ASN A 53 -1.57 1.99 10.52
C ASN A 53 -2.31 1.64 9.23
N LYS A 54 -3.60 1.99 9.22
CA LYS A 54 -4.53 1.69 8.15
C LYS A 54 -4.72 2.91 7.26
N PHE A 55 -4.72 2.67 5.96
CA PHE A 55 -4.86 3.71 4.95
C PHE A 55 -5.88 3.29 3.91
N LYS A 56 -6.42 4.29 3.22
CA LYS A 56 -7.16 4.10 1.99
C LYS A 56 -6.35 4.69 0.84
N VAL A 57 -6.02 3.84 -0.13
CA VAL A 57 -5.28 4.21 -1.35
C VAL A 57 -6.24 4.14 -2.54
N ARG A 58 -6.18 5.14 -3.41
CA ARG A 58 -6.89 5.16 -4.68
C ARG A 58 -5.97 5.64 -5.80
N ILE A 59 -5.88 4.82 -6.84
CA ILE A 59 -5.12 5.12 -8.06
C ILE A 59 -6.15 5.43 -9.15
N TYR A 60 -5.98 6.54 -9.85
CA TYR A 60 -6.85 6.96 -10.95
C TYR A 60 -6.18 6.65 -12.30
N LYS A 61 -6.98 6.40 -13.34
CA LYS A 61 -6.48 6.10 -14.70
C LYS A 61 -5.62 7.22 -15.31
N ASN A 62 -5.74 8.44 -14.79
CA ASN A 62 -4.94 9.59 -15.22
C ASN A 62 -3.61 9.74 -14.44
N GLY A 63 -3.22 8.73 -13.66
CA GLY A 63 -1.98 8.72 -12.88
C GLY A 63 -2.07 9.46 -11.54
N ARG A 64 -3.21 10.09 -11.21
CA ARG A 64 -3.41 10.66 -9.87
C ARG A 64 -3.45 9.55 -8.83
N ILE A 65 -2.87 9.82 -7.67
CA ILE A 65 -2.86 8.94 -6.50
C ILE A 65 -3.38 9.74 -5.31
N ASP A 66 -4.39 9.21 -4.62
CA ASP A 66 -4.84 9.72 -3.33
C ASP A 66 -4.53 8.66 -2.25
N ILE A 67 -3.91 9.08 -1.14
CA ILE A 67 -3.72 8.28 0.07
C ILE A 67 -4.28 9.05 1.27
N SER A 68 -5.04 8.37 2.12
CA SER A 68 -5.66 8.96 3.32
C SER A 68 -5.60 8.00 4.49
N ILE A 69 -5.48 8.53 5.70
CA ILE A 69 -5.61 7.74 6.94
C ILE A 69 -7.06 7.29 7.07
N ARG A 70 -7.26 6.06 7.54
CA ARG A 70 -8.59 5.48 7.76
C ARG A 70 -9.01 5.56 9.22
#